data_AF-A0A2D9M4R4-F1
#
_entry.id   AF-A0A2D9M4R4-F1
#
_cell.length_a   1.000
_cell.length_b   1.000
_cell.length_c   1.000
_cell.angle_alpha   90.00
_cell.angle_beta   90.00
_cell.angle_gamma   90.00
#
_symmetry.space_group_name_H-M   'P 1'
#
loop_
_entity.id
_entity.type
_entity.pdbx_description
1 polymer ?
#
loop_
_entity_poly.entity_id
_entity_poly.type
_entity_poly.pdbx_seq_one_letter_code
_entity_poly.pdbx_strand_id
1 'polypeptide(L)'
;MILVNAGSGVAYLWMRYFIDNTDPFSVINHPLEPVMLQAHLLSAPLLLVVFGVVFQSHVAQRIGEHSLPNRRSGWLSLLTFGLMTFSGVLLQTLTDPILLRVTLIVHLASSGLFVIGYITHLCISVRLLRTTSRPPVWKKVSS
;
A
#
# COMPACT_ATOMS: atom_id res chain seq x y z
N MET A 1 4.43 6.91 6.56
CA MET A 1 4.69 6.84 5.10
C MET A 1 3.56 6.19 4.35
N ILE A 2 3.22 4.91 4.59
CA ILE A 2 2.09 4.22 3.90
C ILE A 2 0.78 5.02 3.99
N LEU A 3 0.39 5.46 5.19
CA LEU A 3 -0.85 6.23 5.39
C LEU A 3 -0.88 7.56 4.65
N VAL A 4 0.27 8.25 4.57
CA VAL A 4 0.37 9.53 3.85
C VAL A 4 0.18 9.29 2.36
N ASN A 5 0.92 8.33 1.79
CA ASN A 5 0.84 8.00 0.37
C ASN A 5 -0.56 7.49 -0.03
N ALA A 6 -1.12 6.55 0.73
CA ALA A 6 -2.46 6.03 0.45
C ALA A 6 -3.53 7.12 0.64
N GLY A 7 -3.43 7.90 1.72
CA GLY A 7 -4.39 8.97 2.03
C GLY A 7 -4.41 10.06 0.97
N SER A 8 -3.25 10.54 0.53
CA SER A 8 -3.17 11.56 -0.52
C SER A 8 -3.65 11.03 -1.87
N GLY A 9 -3.37 9.77 -2.21
CA GLY A 9 -3.87 9.14 -3.44
C GLY A 9 -5.39 8.98 -3.45
N VAL A 10 -5.98 8.55 -2.34
CA VAL A 10 -7.44 8.46 -2.19
C VAL A 10 -8.10 9.84 -2.22
N ALA A 11 -7.51 10.83 -1.54
CA ALA A 11 -8.03 12.20 -1.54
C ALA A 11 -7.99 12.80 -2.96
N TYR A 12 -6.90 12.60 -3.70
CA TYR A 12 -6.81 13.00 -5.10
C TYR A 12 -7.88 12.32 -5.97
N LEU A 13 -8.03 10.99 -5.86
CA LEU A 13 -9.06 10.24 -6.61
C LEU A 13 -10.46 10.78 -6.31
N TRP A 14 -10.75 11.06 -5.04
CA TRP A 14 -12.04 11.62 -4.63
C TRP A 14 -12.28 12.99 -5.28
N MET A 15 -11.32 13.91 -5.17
CA MET A 15 -11.43 15.25 -5.77
C MET A 15 -11.58 15.19 -7.30
N ARG A 16 -10.87 14.27 -7.96
CA ARG A 16 -10.87 14.17 -9.43
C ARG A 16 -12.18 13.63 -10.00
N TYR A 17 -12.86 12.72 -9.30
CA TYR A 17 -13.99 11.97 -9.86
C TYR A 17 -15.33 12.19 -9.15
N PHE A 18 -15.34 12.74 -7.93
CA PHE A 18 -16.55 12.87 -7.11
C PHE A 18 -16.85 14.30 -6.67
N ILE A 19 -16.00 15.28 -7.00
CA ILE A 19 -16.26 16.70 -6.75
C ILE A 19 -16.51 17.37 -8.10
N ASP A 20 -17.66 18.00 -8.25
CA ASP A 20 -18.02 18.76 -9.45
C ASP A 20 -17.31 20.11 -9.48
N ASN A 21 -16.93 20.54 -10.68
CA ASN A 21 -16.37 21.85 -10.90
C ASN A 21 -17.50 22.86 -11.15
N THR A 22 -17.51 23.97 -10.39
CA THR A 22 -18.45 25.07 -10.61
C THR A 22 -18.08 25.92 -11.82
N ASP A 23 -16.83 25.85 -12.29
CA ASP A 23 -16.33 26.56 -13.45
C ASP A 23 -16.15 25.60 -14.64
N PRO A 24 -16.92 25.75 -15.74
CA PRO A 24 -16.84 24.86 -16.91
C PRO A 24 -15.52 24.94 -17.67
N PHE A 25 -14.69 25.96 -17.44
CA PHE A 25 -13.39 26.11 -18.09
C PHE A 25 -12.22 25.65 -17.22
N SER A 26 -12.47 25.26 -15.97
CA SER A 26 -11.42 24.81 -15.06
C SER A 26 -11.16 23.30 -15.20
N VAL A 27 -9.88 22.95 -15.26
CA VAL A 27 -9.40 21.56 -15.32
C VAL A 27 -9.30 20.93 -13.92
N ILE A 28 -9.30 21.76 -12.87
CA ILE A 28 -9.12 21.38 -11.47
C ILE A 28 -10.47 21.48 -10.77
N ASN A 29 -10.93 20.39 -10.17
CA ASN A 29 -12.23 20.33 -9.51
C ASN A 29 -12.19 20.88 -8.08
N HIS A 30 -11.06 20.73 -7.39
CA HIS A 30 -10.89 21.19 -6.00
C HIS A 30 -9.52 21.86 -5.79
N PRO A 31 -9.40 22.97 -5.02
CA PRO A 31 -8.12 23.67 -4.82
C PRO A 31 -6.99 22.79 -4.27
N LEU A 32 -7.33 21.76 -3.48
CA LEU A 32 -6.36 20.81 -2.92
C LEU A 32 -6.02 19.63 -3.85
N GLU A 33 -6.69 19.45 -4.98
CA GLU A 33 -6.43 18.37 -5.94
C GLU A 33 -4.94 18.31 -6.37
N PRO A 34 -4.30 19.42 -6.83
CA PRO A 34 -2.89 19.38 -7.19
C PRO A 34 -1.98 19.10 -5.99
N VAL A 35 -2.34 19.58 -4.80
CA VAL A 35 -1.56 19.35 -3.57
C VAL A 35 -1.59 17.88 -3.17
N MET A 36 -2.76 17.23 -3.26
CA MET A 36 -2.90 15.80 -2.95
C MET A 36 -2.12 14.94 -3.95
N LEU A 37 -2.16 15.29 -5.24
CA LEU A 37 -1.36 14.62 -6.27
C LEU A 37 0.15 14.76 -5.98
N GLN A 38 0.63 15.97 -5.71
CA GLN A 38 2.03 16.22 -5.37
C GLN A 38 2.47 15.45 -4.12
N ALA A 39 1.63 15.44 -3.07
CA ALA A 39 1.91 14.70 -1.85
C ALA A 39 2.02 13.18 -2.11
N HIS A 40 1.14 12.62 -2.96
CA HIS A 40 1.24 11.23 -3.39
C HIS A 40 2.55 10.96 -4.14
N LEU A 41 2.86 11.77 -5.15
CA LEU A 41 4.07 11.61 -5.97
C LEU A 41 5.37 11.76 -5.16
N LEU A 42 5.44 12.72 -4.23
CA LEU A 42 6.64 12.94 -3.40
C LEU A 42 6.81 11.87 -2.31
N SER A 43 5.71 11.34 -1.77
CA SER A 43 5.79 10.30 -0.74
C SER A 43 6.06 8.90 -1.31
N ALA A 44 5.77 8.65 -2.59
CA ALA A 44 5.99 7.36 -3.23
C ALA A 44 7.48 6.92 -3.27
N PRO A 45 8.47 7.75 -3.68
CA PRO A 45 9.89 7.39 -3.59
C PRO A 45 10.36 7.09 -2.16
N LEU A 46 9.90 7.86 -1.17
CA LEU A 46 10.22 7.61 0.23
C LEU A 46 9.66 6.26 0.70
N LEU A 47 8.44 5.94 0.28
CA LEU A 47 7.82 4.65 0.56
C LEU A 47 8.61 3.50 -0.08
N LEU A 48 9.14 3.67 -1.29
CA LEU A 48 10.00 2.67 -1.94
C LEU A 48 11.30 2.42 -1.18
N VAL A 49 11.95 3.47 -0.67
CA VAL A 49 13.14 3.34 0.16
C VAL A 49 12.84 2.57 1.45
N VAL A 50 11.77 2.95 2.16
CA VAL A 50 11.32 2.24 3.37
C VAL A 50 11.00 0.78 3.06
N PHE A 51 10.32 0.54 1.93
CA PHE A 51 10.03 -0.81 1.48
C PHE A 51 11.31 -1.59 1.20
N GLY A 52 12.32 -1.01 0.55
CA GLY A 52 13.61 -1.66 0.31
C GLY A 52 14.31 -2.10 1.59
N VAL A 53 14.30 -1.26 2.63
CA VAL A 53 14.84 -1.61 3.95
C VAL A 53 14.07 -2.76 4.60
N VAL A 54 12.74 -2.71 4.55
CA VAL A 54 11.89 -3.79 5.07
C VAL A 54 12.07 -5.07 4.26
N PHE A 55 12.20 -4.96 2.94
CA PHE A 55 12.42 -6.10 2.06
C PHE A 55 13.72 -6.81 2.42
N GLN A 56 14.82 -6.07 2.60
CA GLN A 56 16.12 -6.66 2.94
C GLN A 56 16.14 -7.29 4.35
N SER A 57 15.54 -6.61 5.34
CA SER A 57 15.55 -7.04 6.74
C SER A 57 14.52 -8.12 7.07
N HIS A 58 13.43 -8.22 6.31
CA HIS A 58 12.30 -9.11 6.62
C HIS A 58 11.98 -10.09 5.49
N VAL A 59 11.74 -9.59 4.28
CA VAL A 59 11.24 -10.43 3.17
C VAL A 59 12.32 -11.35 2.64
N ALA A 60 13.51 -10.81 2.32
CA ALA A 60 14.61 -11.55 1.72
C ALA A 60 15.08 -12.71 2.60
N GLN A 61 15.11 -12.52 3.93
CA GLN A 61 15.51 -13.54 4.89
C GLN A 61 14.49 -14.69 5.02
N ARG A 62 13.24 -14.47 4.62
CA ARG A 62 12.11 -15.37 4.90
C ARG A 62 11.48 -15.98 3.64
N ILE A 63 11.89 -15.53 2.45
CA ILE A 63 11.27 -15.90 1.17
C ILE A 63 11.33 -17.40 0.87
N GLY A 64 12.42 -18.05 1.30
CA GLY A 64 12.68 -19.49 1.14
C GLY A 64 12.15 -20.39 2.26
N GLU A 65 11.59 -19.83 3.34
CA GLU A 65 11.05 -20.64 4.44
C GLU A 65 9.58 -21.01 4.13
N HIS A 66 9.31 -22.31 3.98
CA HIS A 66 7.99 -22.80 3.55
C HIS A 66 6.96 -22.93 4.67
N SER A 67 7.39 -23.05 5.93
CA SER A 67 6.52 -23.33 7.10
C SER A 67 6.14 -22.09 7.92
N LEU A 68 6.46 -20.88 7.43
CA LEU A 68 6.18 -19.66 8.18
C LEU A 68 4.69 -19.35 8.29
N PRO A 69 4.21 -18.98 9.49
CA PRO A 69 2.86 -18.46 9.65
C PRO A 69 2.72 -17.11 8.89
N ASN A 70 1.51 -16.79 8.44
CA ASN A 70 1.19 -15.52 7.77
C ASN A 70 1.84 -15.26 6.38
N ARG A 71 2.29 -16.31 5.68
CA ARG A 71 2.99 -16.20 4.39
C ARG A 71 2.11 -15.73 3.22
N ARG A 72 0.84 -16.14 3.18
CA ARG A 72 -0.09 -15.81 2.07
C ARG A 72 -0.36 -14.31 1.95
N SER A 73 -0.65 -13.66 3.08
CA SER A 73 -0.88 -12.21 3.14
C SER A 73 0.40 -11.42 2.85
N GLY A 74 1.57 -11.97 3.21
CA GLY A 74 2.88 -11.40 2.88
C GLY A 74 3.14 -11.39 1.37
N TRP A 75 2.91 -12.53 0.69
CA TRP A 75 3.02 -12.61 -0.77
C TRP A 75 2.02 -11.71 -1.50
N LEU A 76 0.77 -11.67 -1.04
CA LEU A 76 -0.24 -10.77 -1.60
C LEU A 76 0.25 -9.33 -1.51
N SER A 77 0.74 -8.89 -0.35
CA SER A 77 1.25 -7.54 -0.14
C SER A 77 2.46 -7.25 -1.02
N LEU A 78 3.41 -8.18 -1.13
CA LEU A 78 4.62 -8.02 -1.95
C LEU A 78 4.28 -7.86 -3.44
N LEU A 79 3.46 -8.75 -3.99
CA LEU A 79 3.10 -8.74 -5.41
C LEU A 79 2.27 -7.51 -5.77
N THR A 80 1.29 -7.16 -4.94
CA THR A 80 0.42 -6.01 -5.18
C THR A 80 1.17 -4.69 -5.01
N PHE A 81 2.11 -4.60 -4.06
CA PHE A 81 3.00 -3.45 -3.93
C PHE A 81 3.88 -3.24 -5.18
N GLY A 82 4.47 -4.34 -5.68
CA GLY A 82 5.27 -4.30 -6.91
C GLY A 82 4.45 -3.85 -8.12
N LEU A 83 3.27 -4.45 -8.32
CA LEU A 83 2.36 -4.10 -9.42
C LEU A 83 1.86 -2.65 -9.33
N MET A 84 1.49 -2.19 -8.13
CA MET A 84 1.08 -0.81 -7.86
C MET A 84 2.20 0.18 -8.19
N THR A 85 3.42 -0.10 -7.73
CA THR A 85 4.58 0.76 -7.98
C THR A 85 4.88 0.86 -9.47
N PHE A 86 4.95 -0.29 -10.15
CA PHE A 86 5.26 -0.35 -11.57
C PHE A 86 4.21 0.39 -12.42
N SER A 87 2.93 0.14 -12.16
CA SER A 87 1.84 0.86 -12.82
C SER A 87 1.84 2.37 -12.53
N GLY A 88 2.24 2.79 -11.31
CA GLY A 88 2.40 4.20 -10.97
C GLY A 88 3.47 4.89 -11.79
N VAL A 89 4.61 4.22 -12.05
CA VAL A 89 5.66 4.72 -12.95
C VAL A 89 5.14 4.79 -14.38
N LEU A 90 4.44 3.75 -14.86
CA LEU A 90 3.89 3.73 -16.21
C LEU A 90 2.90 4.89 -16.47
N LEU A 91 2.08 5.26 -15.49
CA LEU A 91 1.17 6.41 -15.61
C LEU A 91 1.90 7.74 -15.88
N GLN A 92 3.18 7.86 -15.50
CA GLN A 92 3.98 9.06 -15.75
C GLN A 92 4.61 9.08 -17.14
N THR A 93 4.78 7.92 -17.77
CA THR A 93 5.55 7.78 -19.02
C THR A 93 4.69 7.47 -20.23
N LEU A 94 3.50 6.89 -20.04
CA LEU A 94 2.59 6.54 -21.13
C LEU A 94 1.85 7.77 -21.65
N THR A 95 1.67 7.83 -22.97
CA THR A 95 0.90 8.88 -23.65
C THR A 95 -0.33 8.35 -24.38
N ASP A 96 -0.39 7.03 -24.63
CA ASP A 96 -1.53 6.40 -25.27
C ASP A 96 -2.75 6.38 -24.33
N PRO A 97 -3.93 6.88 -24.76
CA PRO A 97 -5.10 6.98 -23.89
C PRO A 97 -5.65 5.64 -23.39
N ILE A 98 -5.55 4.58 -24.22
CA ILE A 98 -6.03 3.24 -23.85
C ILE A 98 -5.10 2.66 -22.80
N LEU A 99 -3.80 2.72 -23.03
CA LEU A 99 -2.79 2.27 -22.07
C LEU A 99 -2.90 3.04 -20.75
N LEU A 100 -3.05 4.36 -20.78
CA LEU A 100 -3.25 5.17 -19.56
C LEU A 100 -4.46 4.71 -18.75
N ARG A 101 -5.60 4.45 -19.41
CA ARG A 101 -6.82 3.98 -18.73
C ARG A 101 -6.62 2.60 -18.12
N VAL A 102 -6.01 1.67 -18.84
CA VAL A 102 -5.71 0.32 -18.33
C VAL A 102 -4.76 0.39 -17.15
N THR A 103 -3.66 1.15 -17.27
CA THR A 103 -2.68 1.33 -16.20
C THR A 103 -3.30 1.99 -14.98
N LEU A 104 -4.21 2.96 -15.14
CA LEU A 104 -4.94 3.58 -14.03
C LEU A 104 -5.78 2.54 -13.27
N ILE A 105 -6.53 1.70 -13.99
CA ILE A 105 -7.34 0.65 -13.36
C ILE A 105 -6.43 -0.34 -12.61
N VAL A 106 -5.33 -0.79 -13.24
CA VAL A 106 -4.36 -1.68 -12.63
C VAL A 106 -3.76 -1.06 -11.37
N HIS A 107 -3.38 0.22 -11.43
CA HIS A 107 -2.81 0.94 -10.30
C HIS A 107 -3.80 1.03 -9.13
N LEU A 108 -5.06 1.42 -9.39
CA LEU A 108 -6.09 1.51 -8.36
C LEU A 108 -6.43 0.14 -7.75
N ALA A 109 -6.60 -0.90 -8.58
CA ALA A 109 -6.91 -2.24 -8.12
C ALA A 109 -5.78 -2.83 -7.27
N SER A 110 -4.54 -2.73 -7.74
CA SER A 110 -3.37 -3.19 -6.99
C SER A 110 -3.14 -2.38 -5.71
N SER A 111 -3.42 -1.08 -5.70
CA SER A 111 -3.38 -0.24 -4.50
C SER A 111 -4.36 -0.70 -3.42
N GLY A 112 -5.62 -0.94 -3.81
CA GLY A 112 -6.65 -1.42 -2.88
C GLY A 112 -6.29 -2.78 -2.30
N LEU A 113 -5.84 -3.71 -3.16
CA LEU A 113 -5.38 -5.04 -2.72
C LEU A 113 -4.15 -4.95 -1.81
N PHE A 114 -3.20 -4.05 -2.08
CA PHE A 114 -2.04 -3.84 -1.24
C PHE A 114 -2.43 -3.35 0.16
N VAL A 115 -3.29 -2.33 0.26
CA VAL A 115 -3.71 -1.79 1.56
C VAL A 115 -4.42 -2.87 2.39
N ILE A 116 -5.37 -3.58 1.79
CA ILE A 116 -6.11 -4.66 2.48
C ILE A 116 -5.16 -5.80 2.87
N GLY A 117 -4.30 -6.24 1.95
CA GLY A 117 -3.33 -7.31 2.17
C GLY A 117 -2.34 -6.97 3.28
N TYR A 118 -1.81 -5.74 3.27
CA TYR A 118 -0.83 -5.27 4.24
C TYR A 118 -1.44 -5.11 5.63
N ILE A 119 -2.64 -4.52 5.75
CA ILE A 119 -3.36 -4.42 7.03
C ILE A 119 -3.63 -5.83 7.58
N THR A 120 -4.10 -6.74 6.73
CA THR A 120 -4.35 -8.14 7.12
C THR A 120 -3.06 -8.81 7.60
N HIS A 121 -1.96 -8.62 6.87
CA HIS A 121 -0.65 -9.14 7.24
C HIS A 121 -0.21 -8.59 8.60
N LEU A 122 -0.33 -7.28 8.84
CA LEU A 122 0.03 -6.65 10.10
C LEU A 122 -0.82 -7.16 11.26
N CYS A 123 -2.15 -7.22 11.11
CA CYS A 123 -3.07 -7.71 12.13
C CYS A 123 -2.77 -9.16 12.54
N ILE A 124 -2.51 -10.04 11.57
CA ILE A 124 -2.14 -11.43 11.85
C ILE A 124 -0.79 -11.49 12.56
N SER A 125 0.22 -10.74 12.10
CA SER A 125 1.54 -10.68 12.74
C SER A 125 1.46 -10.22 14.19
N VAL A 126 0.67 -9.17 14.48
CA VAL A 126 0.43 -8.69 15.86
C VAL A 126 -0.25 -9.78 16.70
N ARG A 127 -1.23 -10.49 16.15
CA ARG A 127 -1.92 -11.59 16.85
C ARG A 127 -0.98 -12.76 17.16
N LEU A 128 -0.11 -13.12 16.23
CA LEU A 128 0.89 -14.17 16.42
C LEU A 128 1.90 -13.80 17.50
N LEU A 129 2.45 -12.57 17.46
CA LEU A 129 3.40 -12.08 18.46
C LEU A 129 2.80 -12.09 19.88
N ARG A 130 1.52 -11.71 20.03
CA ARG A 130 0.82 -11.78 21.32
C ARG A 130 0.61 -13.21 21.83
N THR A 131 0.54 -14.19 20.93
CA THR A 131 0.31 -15.59 21.28
C THR A 131 1.60 -16.26 21.76
N THR A 132 2.72 -15.96 21.12
CA THR A 132 4.06 -16.43 21.54
C THR A 132 4.59 -15.72 22.79
N SER A 133 4.15 -14.49 23.06
CA SER A 133 4.57 -13.72 24.24
C SER A 133 3.80 -14.03 25.54
N ARG A 134 2.84 -14.97 25.52
CA ARG A 134 2.17 -15.41 26.76
C ARG A 134 3.14 -16.29 27.56
N PRO A 135 3.48 -15.94 28.82
CA PRO A 135 4.32 -16.81 29.64
C PRO A 135 3.61 -18.17 29.86
N PRO A 136 4.36 -19.28 29.93
CA PRO A 136 3.76 -20.59 30.17
C PRO A 136 3.00 -20.61 31.50
N VAL A 137 1.77 -21.16 31.49
CA VAL A 137 0.80 -21.19 32.60
C VAL A 137 1.24 -22.07 33.79
N TRP A 138 2.45 -22.63 33.78
CA TRP A 138 2.89 -23.67 34.73
C TRP A 138 3.62 -23.17 35.99
N LYS A 139 3.40 -21.93 36.43
CA LYS A 139 3.72 -21.51 37.82
C LYS A 139 2.45 -21.36 38.66
N LYS A 140 1.76 -22.48 38.87
CA LYS A 140 1.01 -22.77 40.10
C LYS A 140 1.42 -24.16 40.56
N VAL A 141 2.68 -24.29 41.00
CA VAL A 141 3.07 -25.45 41.81
C VAL A 141 2.67 -25.11 43.25
N SER A 142 1.83 -26.00 43.78
CA SER A 142 1.33 -26.14 45.14
C SER A 142 2.29 -25.70 46.25
N SER A 143 1.75 -24.94 47.20
CA SER A 143 2.21 -24.84 48.59
C SER A 143 1.11 -25.35 49.50
#